data_AF-A0A4Z0EM86-F1
#
_entry.id   AF-A0A4Z0EM86-F1
#
_cell.length_a   1.000
_cell.length_b   1.000
_cell.length_c   1.000
_cell.angle_alpha   90.00
_cell.angle_beta   90.00
_cell.angle_gamma   90.00
#
_symmetry.space_group_name_H-M   'P 1'
#
loop_
_entity.id
_entity.type
_entity.pdbx_description
1 polymer ?
#
loop_
_entity_poly.entity_id
_entity_poly.type
_entity_poly.pdbx_seq_one_letter_code
_entity_poly.pdbx_strand_id
1 'polypeptide(L)'
;MPAPTPAIPPLTEFASFYLYGLSPNPYLQSTDLEKFGQLYSLVVGNHGGVSLSSSLHPYQLVSEAGLTVWYTAYAQLYAQPDRAALFEAMTDEQARYVVAPPASFAEFHVWPDTRLTSVENPVFSHYIPFVLPFLVRKGPAALRWDAEFAAAEGDAARLQPYLKAVTEAIRFVQPAPAFVLGFGEFDEQQPERLIEEFMSCRDLLLTR
;
A
#
# COMPACT_ATOMS: atom_id res chain seq x y z
N MET A 1 7.49 -41.41 -10.29
CA MET A 1 7.25 -40.15 -11.03
C MET A 1 7.74 -39.02 -10.15
N PRO A 2 8.56 -38.08 -10.64
CA PRO A 2 8.84 -36.86 -9.89
C PRO A 2 7.54 -36.08 -9.70
N ALA A 3 7.34 -35.51 -8.51
CA ALA A 3 6.22 -34.61 -8.25
C ALA A 3 6.31 -33.41 -9.22
N PRO A 4 5.19 -32.92 -9.76
CA PRO A 4 5.22 -31.72 -10.59
C PRO A 4 5.80 -30.57 -9.77
N THR A 5 6.79 -29.86 -10.34
CA THR A 5 7.30 -28.63 -9.75
C THR A 5 6.12 -27.67 -9.58
N PRO A 6 5.90 -27.09 -8.38
CA PRO A 6 4.82 -26.13 -8.17
C PRO A 6 4.93 -25.00 -9.19
N ALA A 7 3.82 -24.69 -9.85
CA ALA A 7 3.76 -23.55 -10.75
C ALA A 7 3.92 -22.26 -9.93
N ILE A 8 4.78 -21.36 -10.37
CA ILE A 8 4.93 -20.05 -9.73
C ILE A 8 3.67 -19.22 -10.04
N PRO A 9 2.96 -18.70 -9.01
CA PRO A 9 1.76 -17.89 -9.20
C PRO A 9 2.05 -16.66 -10.07
N PRO A 10 1.24 -16.36 -11.11
CA PRO A 10 1.37 -15.12 -11.88
C PRO A 10 0.92 -13.91 -11.06
N LEU A 11 1.33 -12.70 -11.48
CA LEU A 11 0.90 -11.43 -10.86
C LEU A 11 -0.63 -11.30 -10.78
N THR A 12 -1.38 -11.90 -11.70
CA THR A 12 -2.86 -11.86 -11.70
C THR A 12 -3.50 -12.58 -10.50
N GLU A 13 -2.76 -13.44 -9.81
CA GLU A 13 -3.15 -14.02 -8.51
C GLU A 13 -2.93 -13.07 -7.33
N PHE A 14 -2.38 -11.88 -7.55
CA PHE A 14 -2.24 -10.84 -6.55
C PHE A 14 -3.18 -9.67 -6.85
N ALA A 15 -3.53 -8.95 -5.80
CA ALA A 15 -4.22 -7.68 -5.85
C ALA A 15 -3.28 -6.57 -5.32
N SER A 16 -3.36 -5.41 -5.97
CA SER A 16 -2.52 -4.24 -5.70
C SER A 16 -3.23 -3.34 -4.70
N PHE A 17 -2.78 -3.31 -3.46
CA PHE A 17 -3.39 -2.51 -2.40
C PHE A 17 -2.46 -1.42 -1.90
N TYR A 18 -3.04 -0.43 -1.22
CA TYR A 18 -2.31 0.64 -0.55
C TYR A 18 -3.02 1.07 0.73
N LEU A 19 -2.23 1.49 1.70
CA LEU A 19 -2.67 2.39 2.77
C LEU A 19 -2.41 3.82 2.31
N TYR A 20 -3.31 4.74 2.57
CA TYR A 20 -3.13 6.13 2.19
C TYR A 20 -3.39 7.09 3.35
N GLY A 21 -2.71 8.23 3.33
CA GLY A 21 -2.75 9.19 4.41
C GLY A 21 -2.05 10.49 4.10
N LEU A 22 -1.90 11.33 5.11
CA LEU A 22 -1.25 12.64 5.00
C LEU A 22 -0.05 12.72 5.93
N SER A 23 1.04 13.30 5.45
CA SER A 23 2.28 13.46 6.20
C SER A 23 3.04 14.72 5.75
N PRO A 24 4.10 15.14 6.47
CA PRO A 24 4.98 16.21 5.99
C PRO A 24 6.06 15.70 5.01
N ASN A 25 6.19 14.38 4.82
CA ASN A 25 7.13 13.80 3.86
C ASN A 25 6.58 12.47 3.32
N PRO A 26 6.15 12.43 2.05
CA PRO A 26 5.52 11.25 1.49
C PRO A 26 6.54 10.16 1.15
N TYR A 27 7.81 10.53 0.89
CA TYR A 27 8.86 9.60 0.49
C TYR A 27 9.77 9.26 1.68
N LEU A 28 9.46 8.16 2.35
CA LEU A 28 10.22 7.63 3.48
C LEU A 28 10.39 6.13 3.29
N GLN A 29 11.56 5.61 3.67
CA GLN A 29 11.89 4.20 3.58
C GLN A 29 12.30 3.68 4.95
N SER A 30 11.92 2.43 5.24
CA SER A 30 12.34 1.73 6.44
C SER A 30 12.89 0.35 6.10
N THR A 31 13.78 -0.18 6.93
CA THR A 31 14.31 -1.54 6.79
C THR A 31 13.79 -2.47 7.89
N ASP A 32 12.84 -2.01 8.70
CA ASP A 32 12.27 -2.76 9.82
C ASP A 32 11.24 -3.79 9.33
N LEU A 33 11.75 -4.95 8.94
CA LEU A 33 10.96 -6.06 8.38
C LEU A 33 9.89 -6.55 9.35
N GLU A 34 10.20 -6.61 10.65
CA GLU A 34 9.26 -7.08 11.66
C GLU A 34 8.06 -6.14 11.75
N LYS A 35 8.29 -4.83 11.77
CA LYS A 35 7.21 -3.84 11.81
C LYS A 35 6.40 -3.79 10.52
N PHE A 36 7.01 -3.98 9.35
CA PHE A 36 6.25 -4.20 8.12
C PHE A 36 5.35 -5.43 8.23
N GLY A 37 5.87 -6.53 8.79
CA GLY A 37 5.09 -7.72 9.05
C GLY A 37 3.89 -7.46 9.97
N GLN A 38 4.10 -6.72 11.07
CA GLN A 38 3.04 -6.37 12.03
C GLN A 38 1.97 -5.47 11.38
N LEU A 39 2.38 -4.43 10.65
CA LEU A 39 1.46 -3.55 9.93
C LEU A 39 0.64 -4.32 8.88
N TYR A 40 1.30 -5.16 8.10
CA TYR A 40 0.64 -5.98 7.09
C TYR A 40 -0.38 -6.94 7.73
N SER A 41 -0.05 -7.60 8.83
CA SER A 41 -1.03 -8.41 9.59
C SER A 41 -2.24 -7.60 10.04
N LEU A 42 -2.00 -6.38 10.54
CA LEU A 42 -3.05 -5.53 11.07
C LEU A 42 -4.03 -5.06 9.99
N VAL A 43 -3.54 -4.91 8.76
CA VAL A 43 -4.32 -4.35 7.64
C VAL A 43 -4.91 -5.44 6.76
N VAL A 44 -4.11 -6.46 6.44
CA VAL A 44 -4.47 -7.51 5.48
C VAL A 44 -4.99 -8.76 6.18
N GLY A 45 -4.44 -9.12 7.35
CA GLY A 45 -4.78 -10.36 8.07
C GLY A 45 -3.88 -11.54 7.69
N ASN A 46 -4.46 -12.74 7.59
CA ASN A 46 -3.75 -14.00 7.32
C ASN A 46 -3.51 -14.23 5.82
N HIS A 47 -3.20 -13.19 5.06
CA HIS A 47 -2.85 -13.36 3.65
C HIS A 47 -1.34 -13.27 3.47
N GLY A 48 -0.81 -14.05 2.53
CA GLY A 48 0.56 -13.90 2.05
C GLY A 48 0.69 -12.74 1.06
N GLY A 49 1.87 -12.14 0.96
CA GLY A 49 2.11 -11.13 -0.05
C GLY A 49 3.41 -10.35 0.11
N VAL A 50 3.47 -9.19 -0.53
CA VAL A 50 4.69 -8.38 -0.64
C VAL A 50 4.42 -6.97 -0.14
N SER A 51 5.16 -6.51 0.87
CA SER A 51 5.15 -5.11 1.28
C SER A 51 6.24 -4.33 0.56
N LEU A 52 5.94 -3.10 0.16
CA LEU A 52 6.98 -2.17 -0.26
C LEU A 52 7.52 -1.44 0.97
N SER A 53 8.85 -1.33 1.04
CA SER A 53 9.55 -0.76 2.19
C SER A 53 9.59 0.77 2.21
N SER A 54 8.94 1.40 1.22
CA SER A 54 8.86 2.85 1.11
C SER A 54 7.41 3.31 1.02
N SER A 55 7.10 4.37 1.76
CA SER A 55 5.97 5.21 1.43
C SER A 55 6.33 6.10 0.25
N LEU A 56 5.32 6.46 -0.55
CA LEU A 56 5.46 7.22 -1.78
C LEU A 56 4.39 8.29 -1.84
N HIS A 57 4.57 9.30 -2.67
CA HIS A 57 3.48 10.16 -3.14
C HIS A 57 2.67 9.42 -4.21
N PRO A 58 1.35 9.68 -4.38
CA PRO A 58 0.57 9.08 -5.46
C PRO A 58 1.21 9.18 -6.86
N TYR A 59 1.82 10.34 -7.17
CA TYR A 59 2.53 10.58 -8.44
C TYR A 59 3.89 9.85 -8.58
N GLN A 60 4.29 9.08 -7.57
CA GLN A 60 5.46 8.20 -7.59
C GLN A 60 5.08 6.72 -7.76
N LEU A 61 3.79 6.38 -7.93
CA LEU A 61 3.36 4.98 -8.04
C LEU A 61 3.56 4.37 -9.42
N VAL A 62 3.71 5.20 -10.46
CA VAL A 62 3.90 4.78 -11.85
C VAL A 62 5.16 5.44 -12.36
N SER A 63 6.08 4.64 -12.92
CA SER A 63 7.33 5.13 -13.51
C SER A 63 7.07 5.79 -14.87
N GLU A 64 8.06 6.54 -15.38
CA GLU A 64 8.04 7.10 -16.75
C GLU A 64 7.76 6.04 -17.83
N ALA A 65 8.24 4.80 -17.62
CA ALA A 65 8.00 3.68 -18.53
C ALA A 65 6.59 3.05 -18.41
N GLY A 66 5.72 3.61 -17.57
CA GLY A 66 4.38 3.09 -17.31
C GLY A 66 4.33 1.88 -16.37
N LEU A 67 5.46 1.48 -15.76
CA LEU A 67 5.49 0.36 -14.81
C LEU A 67 5.05 0.81 -13.43
N THR A 68 4.17 0.04 -12.80
CA THR A 68 3.66 0.31 -11.46
C THR A 68 4.60 -0.22 -10.38
N VAL A 69 4.60 0.41 -9.20
CA VAL A 69 5.41 -0.05 -8.06
C VAL A 69 5.07 -1.49 -7.66
N TRP A 70 3.80 -1.89 -7.76
CA TRP A 70 3.34 -3.26 -7.50
C TRP A 70 3.94 -4.26 -8.49
N TYR A 71 3.94 -3.94 -9.80
CA TYR A 71 4.60 -4.77 -10.80
C TYR A 71 6.08 -4.97 -10.47
N THR A 72 6.79 -3.89 -10.11
CA THR A 72 8.21 -3.99 -9.76
C THR A 72 8.45 -4.79 -8.48
N ALA A 73 7.55 -4.72 -7.51
CA ALA A 73 7.62 -5.52 -6.28
C ALA A 73 7.47 -7.02 -6.57
N TYR A 74 6.49 -7.39 -7.41
CA TYR A 74 6.33 -8.76 -7.87
C TYR A 74 7.54 -9.24 -8.67
N ALA A 75 8.06 -8.43 -9.59
CA ALA A 75 9.24 -8.78 -10.37
C ALA A 75 10.48 -9.03 -9.49
N GLN A 76 10.65 -8.26 -8.41
CA GLN A 76 11.73 -8.46 -7.44
C GLN A 76 11.57 -9.76 -6.64
N LEU A 77 10.35 -10.11 -6.23
CA LEU A 77 10.06 -11.41 -5.63
C LEU A 77 10.35 -12.55 -6.62
N TYR A 78 9.91 -12.40 -7.87
CA TYR A 78 10.12 -13.39 -8.92
C TYR A 78 11.60 -13.56 -9.30
N ALA A 79 12.44 -12.55 -9.10
CA ALA A 79 13.87 -12.63 -9.35
C ALA A 79 14.66 -13.35 -8.24
N GLN A 80 14.04 -13.67 -7.10
CA GLN A 80 14.75 -14.32 -6.00
C GLN A 80 15.22 -15.74 -6.37
N PRO A 81 16.43 -16.15 -5.94
CA PRO A 81 16.93 -17.50 -6.17
C PRO A 81 16.03 -18.60 -5.58
N ASP A 82 15.43 -18.33 -4.42
CA ASP A 82 14.55 -19.21 -3.65
C ASP A 82 13.06 -18.91 -3.86
N ARG A 83 12.70 -18.18 -4.94
CA ARG A 83 11.32 -17.75 -5.23
C ARG A 83 10.25 -18.83 -5.06
N ALA A 84 10.54 -20.08 -5.44
CA ALA A 84 9.58 -21.17 -5.32
C ALA A 84 9.15 -21.40 -3.86
N ALA A 85 10.11 -21.40 -2.93
CA ALA A 85 9.84 -21.51 -1.50
C ALA A 85 9.13 -20.27 -0.95
N LEU A 86 9.47 -19.07 -1.44
CA LEU A 86 8.80 -17.83 -1.04
C LEU A 86 7.32 -17.84 -1.45
N PHE A 87 7.00 -18.23 -2.69
CA PHE A 87 5.62 -18.33 -3.16
C PHE A 87 4.84 -19.46 -2.46
N GLU A 88 5.48 -20.60 -2.18
CA GLU A 88 4.89 -21.68 -1.40
C GLU A 88 4.53 -21.19 0.02
N ALA A 89 5.45 -20.52 0.70
CA ALA A 89 5.22 -19.97 2.04
C ALA A 89 4.14 -18.86 2.06
N MET A 90 3.92 -18.15 0.94
CA MET A 90 2.80 -17.23 0.77
C MET A 90 1.46 -17.94 0.50
N THR A 91 1.50 -19.20 0.07
CA THR A 91 0.32 -20.07 -0.08
C THR A 91 -0.23 -20.50 1.26
N ASP A 92 0.66 -20.79 2.20
CA ASP A 92 0.32 -21.20 3.56
C ASP A 92 0.00 -19.98 4.48
N GLU A 93 -0.46 -18.89 3.87
CA GLU A 93 -1.12 -17.75 4.54
C GLU A 93 -0.26 -16.89 5.51
N GLN A 94 1.06 -17.11 5.60
CA GLN A 94 1.87 -16.44 6.63
C GLN A 94 3.17 -15.78 6.15
N ALA A 95 3.71 -16.10 4.97
CA ALA A 95 4.94 -15.48 4.54
C ALA A 95 4.72 -14.09 3.93
N ARG A 96 5.58 -13.17 4.32
CA ARG A 96 5.62 -11.80 3.82
C ARG A 96 7.01 -11.53 3.31
N TYR A 97 7.07 -10.96 2.12
CA TYR A 97 8.31 -10.47 1.55
C TYR A 97 8.31 -8.95 1.55
N VAL A 98 9.44 -8.33 1.81
CA VAL A 98 9.56 -6.88 1.82
C VAL A 98 10.60 -6.49 0.78
N VAL A 99 10.24 -5.54 -0.09
CA VAL A 99 11.12 -5.05 -1.16
C VAL A 99 11.28 -3.55 -1.10
N ALA A 100 12.43 -3.04 -1.51
CA ALA A 100 12.58 -1.62 -1.80
C ALA A 100 12.12 -1.33 -3.23
N PRO A 101 11.32 -0.28 -3.47
CA PRO A 101 11.10 0.16 -4.84
C PRO A 101 12.43 0.60 -5.47
N PRO A 102 12.62 0.39 -6.78
CA PRO A 102 13.76 0.98 -7.51
C PRO A 102 13.82 2.50 -7.36
N ALA A 103 15.02 3.06 -7.43
CA ALA A 103 15.25 4.52 -7.32
C ALA A 103 14.48 5.35 -8.36
N SER A 104 14.05 4.75 -9.47
CA SER A 104 13.20 5.40 -10.49
C SER A 104 11.85 5.88 -9.95
N PHE A 105 11.39 5.37 -8.80
CA PHE A 105 10.16 5.84 -8.14
C PHE A 105 10.40 6.98 -7.14
N ALA A 106 11.63 7.47 -6.98
CA ALA A 106 11.92 8.62 -6.13
C ALA A 106 11.43 9.95 -6.74
N GLU A 107 11.24 10.00 -8.06
CA GLU A 107 10.82 11.21 -8.77
C GLU A 107 9.32 11.19 -9.07
N PHE A 108 8.72 12.39 -9.11
CA PHE A 108 7.34 12.53 -9.55
C PHE A 108 7.27 12.33 -11.06
N HIS A 109 6.36 11.47 -11.49
CA HIS A 109 6.12 11.21 -12.91
C HIS A 109 4.83 11.90 -13.36
N VAL A 110 4.69 12.09 -14.68
CA VAL A 110 3.57 12.85 -15.24
C VAL A 110 2.28 12.04 -15.11
N TRP A 111 1.39 12.51 -14.25
CA TRP A 111 -0.01 12.11 -14.21
C TRP A 111 -0.84 13.19 -14.91
N PRO A 112 -1.84 12.82 -15.73
CA PRO A 112 -2.77 13.80 -16.31
C PRO A 112 -3.54 14.59 -15.26
N ASP A 113 -3.78 13.98 -14.10
CA ASP A 113 -4.45 14.59 -12.95
C ASP A 113 -3.43 15.23 -12.01
N THR A 114 -3.49 16.56 -11.86
CA THR A 114 -2.55 17.36 -11.06
C THR A 114 -3.14 17.88 -9.75
N ARG A 115 -4.34 17.43 -9.36
CA ARG A 115 -5.11 17.98 -8.21
C ARG A 115 -4.42 17.83 -6.85
N LEU A 116 -3.46 16.91 -6.72
CA LEU A 116 -2.68 16.74 -5.49
C LEU A 116 -1.45 17.65 -5.41
N THR A 117 -1.13 18.38 -6.49
CA THR A 117 -0.03 19.34 -6.47
C THR A 117 -0.41 20.57 -5.63
N SER A 118 0.58 21.17 -4.97
CA SER A 118 0.39 22.42 -4.22
C SER A 118 0.08 23.62 -5.11
N VAL A 119 0.42 23.54 -6.42
CA VAL A 119 0.08 24.57 -7.40
C VAL A 119 -1.43 24.61 -7.66
N GLU A 120 -2.05 23.44 -7.84
CA GLU A 120 -3.49 23.36 -8.06
C GLU A 120 -4.28 23.43 -6.75
N ASN A 121 -3.72 22.89 -5.66
CA ASN A 121 -4.39 22.82 -4.37
C ASN A 121 -3.41 23.08 -3.20
N PRO A 122 -3.29 24.35 -2.76
CA PRO A 122 -2.29 24.76 -1.77
C PRO A 122 -2.33 24.02 -0.43
N VAL A 123 -3.47 23.42 -0.05
CA VAL A 123 -3.61 22.66 1.21
C VAL A 123 -2.62 21.49 1.28
N PHE A 124 -2.30 20.89 0.14
CA PHE A 124 -1.36 19.77 0.03
C PHE A 124 0.11 20.19 0.13
N SER A 125 0.41 21.49 0.30
CA SER A 125 1.75 21.93 0.72
C SER A 125 2.02 21.67 2.21
N HIS A 126 0.98 21.49 3.02
CA HIS A 126 1.06 21.24 4.47
C HIS A 126 0.65 19.81 4.84
N TYR A 127 -0.31 19.26 4.10
CA TYR A 127 -0.80 17.90 4.28
C TYR A 127 -0.43 17.08 3.04
N ILE A 128 0.80 16.61 2.95
CA ILE A 128 1.28 15.98 1.71
C ILE A 128 0.73 14.54 1.63
N PRO A 129 0.05 14.16 0.53
CA PRO A 129 -0.44 12.80 0.32
C PRO A 129 0.68 11.75 0.32
N PHE A 130 0.51 10.69 1.09
CA PHE A 130 1.36 9.51 1.02
C PHE A 130 0.54 8.25 0.81
N VAL A 131 1.17 7.25 0.21
CA VAL A 131 0.69 5.89 0.00
C VAL A 131 1.76 4.92 0.45
N LEU A 132 1.36 3.83 1.10
CA LEU A 132 2.22 2.70 1.40
C LEU A 132 1.70 1.47 0.63
N PRO A 133 2.34 1.11 -0.50
CA PRO A 133 1.85 0.05 -1.37
C PRO A 133 2.21 -1.35 -0.86
N PHE A 134 1.38 -2.33 -1.20
CA PHE A 134 1.66 -3.74 -1.00
C PHE A 134 0.81 -4.63 -1.92
N LEU A 135 1.32 -5.83 -2.18
CA LEU A 135 0.60 -6.90 -2.87
C LEU A 135 -0.01 -7.85 -1.86
N VAL A 136 -1.22 -8.29 -2.14
CA VAL A 136 -1.92 -9.32 -1.38
C VAL A 136 -2.23 -10.45 -2.32
N ARG A 137 -1.87 -11.68 -1.95
CA ARG A 137 -2.28 -12.84 -2.72
C ARG A 137 -3.79 -13.06 -2.54
N LYS A 138 -4.50 -13.22 -3.65
CA LYS A 138 -5.95 -13.44 -3.65
C LYS A 138 -6.26 -14.76 -2.95
N GLY A 139 -7.22 -14.73 -2.04
CA GLY A 139 -7.68 -15.88 -1.28
C GLY A 139 -9.15 -15.74 -0.88
N PRO A 140 -9.77 -16.81 -0.35
CA PRO A 140 -11.18 -16.82 0.02
C PRO A 140 -11.49 -16.05 1.32
N ALA A 141 -10.49 -15.83 2.18
CA ALA A 141 -10.67 -15.09 3.42
C ALA A 141 -10.83 -13.59 3.15
N ALA A 142 -11.71 -12.92 3.89
CA ALA A 142 -11.80 -11.46 3.87
C ALA A 142 -10.49 -10.83 4.36
N LEU A 143 -10.16 -9.63 3.87
CA LEU A 143 -9.07 -8.85 4.43
C LEU A 143 -9.44 -8.36 5.83
N ARG A 144 -8.45 -8.16 6.69
CA ARG A 144 -8.68 -7.62 8.03
C ARG A 144 -9.39 -6.27 7.98
N TRP A 145 -8.96 -5.39 7.07
CA TRP A 145 -9.60 -4.09 6.86
C TRP A 145 -11.09 -4.21 6.53
N ASP A 146 -11.46 -5.07 5.58
CA ASP A 146 -12.87 -5.29 5.18
C ASP A 146 -13.71 -5.80 6.36
N ALA A 147 -13.15 -6.71 7.16
CA ALA A 147 -13.82 -7.25 8.33
C ALA A 147 -14.08 -6.18 9.41
N GLU A 148 -13.12 -5.27 9.64
CA GLU A 148 -13.27 -4.16 10.60
C GLU A 148 -14.33 -3.15 10.14
N PHE A 149 -14.38 -2.84 8.84
CA PHE A 149 -15.41 -1.98 8.27
C PHE A 149 -16.80 -2.61 8.35
N ALA A 150 -16.91 -3.91 8.04
CA ALA A 150 -18.16 -4.63 8.17
C ALA A 150 -18.65 -4.67 9.63
N ALA A 151 -17.75 -4.91 10.58
CA ALA A 151 -18.06 -4.93 12.02
C ALA A 151 -18.44 -3.55 12.57
N ALA A 152 -17.96 -2.47 11.95
CA ALA A 152 -18.34 -1.11 12.31
C ALA A 152 -19.78 -0.75 11.89
N GLU A 153 -20.39 -1.46 10.93
CA GLU A 153 -21.78 -1.23 10.46
C GLU A 153 -22.06 0.25 10.08
N GLY A 154 -21.05 0.97 9.57
CA GLY A 154 -21.14 2.39 9.23
C GLY A 154 -20.99 3.35 10.43
N ASP A 155 -20.80 2.86 11.65
CA ASP A 155 -20.49 3.67 12.82
C ASP A 155 -19.00 3.99 12.88
N ALA A 156 -18.65 5.21 12.47
CA ALA A 156 -17.27 5.69 12.49
C ALA A 156 -16.61 5.61 13.87
N ALA A 157 -17.37 5.72 14.97
CA ALA A 157 -16.82 5.64 16.32
C ALA A 157 -16.30 4.23 16.66
N ARG A 158 -16.93 3.18 16.09
CA ARG A 158 -16.47 1.79 16.24
C ARG A 158 -15.19 1.49 15.48
N LEU A 159 -14.95 2.20 14.38
CA LEU A 159 -13.75 2.05 13.56
C LEU A 159 -12.53 2.81 14.12
N GLN A 160 -12.75 3.85 14.94
CA GLN A 160 -11.68 4.70 15.50
C GLN A 160 -10.55 3.93 16.20
N PRO A 161 -10.80 2.93 17.07
CA PRO A 161 -9.72 2.18 17.72
C PRO A 161 -8.82 1.46 16.71
N TYR A 162 -9.40 0.91 15.64
CA TYR A 162 -8.67 0.22 14.58
C TYR A 162 -7.80 1.20 13.78
N LEU A 163 -8.37 2.32 13.32
CA LEU A 163 -7.63 3.36 12.59
C LEU A 163 -6.49 3.94 13.44
N LYS A 164 -6.70 4.10 14.74
CA LYS A 164 -5.65 4.52 15.67
C LYS A 164 -4.54 3.48 15.75
N ALA A 165 -4.89 2.19 15.89
CA ALA A 165 -3.89 1.12 15.91
C ALA A 165 -3.06 1.07 14.61
N VAL A 166 -3.70 1.24 13.45
CA VAL A 166 -3.00 1.33 12.15
C VAL A 166 -2.11 2.57 12.09
N THR A 167 -2.60 3.72 12.52
CA THR A 167 -1.83 4.98 12.56
C THR A 167 -0.61 4.89 13.47
N GLU A 168 -0.70 4.20 14.61
CA GLU A 168 0.45 3.94 15.47
C GLU A 168 1.41 2.90 14.84
N ALA A 169 0.86 1.87 14.20
CA ALA A 169 1.66 0.83 13.55
C ALA A 169 2.50 1.36 12.38
N ILE A 170 2.09 2.42 11.68
CA ILE A 170 2.88 3.00 10.57
C ILE A 170 4.05 3.89 11.03
N ARG A 171 4.16 4.21 12.33
CA ARG A 171 5.09 5.24 12.85
C ARG A 171 6.56 4.98 12.53
N PHE A 172 6.94 3.73 12.29
CA PHE A 172 8.30 3.34 11.94
C PHE A 172 8.72 3.72 10.52
N VAL A 173 7.77 3.96 9.62
CA VAL A 173 8.01 4.43 8.25
C VAL A 173 7.43 5.82 8.01
N GLN A 174 6.37 6.19 8.72
CA GLN A 174 5.70 7.50 8.65
C GLN A 174 5.58 8.11 10.07
N PRO A 175 6.65 8.76 10.57
CA PRO A 175 6.66 9.37 11.89
C PRO A 175 5.60 10.48 12.05
N ALA A 176 5.31 10.83 13.30
CA ALA A 176 4.44 11.97 13.58
C ALA A 176 5.01 13.26 12.94
N PRO A 177 4.16 14.13 12.37
CA PRO A 177 2.69 14.17 12.46
C PRO A 177 1.88 13.40 11.39
N ALA A 178 2.34 12.27 10.82
CA ALA A 178 1.55 11.52 9.84
C ALA A 178 0.24 10.91 10.41
N PHE A 179 -0.78 10.71 9.56
CA PHE A 179 -1.99 9.97 9.91
C PHE A 179 -2.56 9.22 8.70
N VAL A 180 -3.22 8.08 8.96
CA VAL A 180 -3.86 7.25 7.93
C VAL A 180 -5.29 7.74 7.71
N LEU A 181 -5.66 7.88 6.43
CA LEU A 181 -7.02 8.19 6.00
C LEU A 181 -7.78 6.90 5.69
N GLY A 182 -7.13 5.94 5.03
CA GLY A 182 -7.80 4.73 4.62
C GLY A 182 -6.89 3.69 3.98
N PHE A 183 -7.56 2.73 3.34
CA PHE A 183 -6.99 1.63 2.56
C PHE A 183 -7.78 1.53 1.26
N GLY A 184 -7.11 1.19 0.17
CA GLY A 184 -7.76 1.02 -1.12
C GLY A 184 -7.04 0.02 -2.01
N GLU A 185 -7.75 -0.44 -3.03
CA GLU A 185 -7.20 -1.22 -4.14
C GLU A 185 -6.82 -0.27 -5.29
N PHE A 186 -5.67 -0.52 -5.91
CA PHE A 186 -5.20 0.21 -7.07
C PHE A 186 -5.70 -0.46 -8.34
N ASP A 187 -6.52 0.26 -9.10
CA ASP A 187 -6.97 -0.15 -10.43
C ASP A 187 -6.09 0.55 -11.47
N GLU A 188 -5.26 -0.21 -12.18
CA GLU A 188 -4.40 0.32 -13.24
C GLU A 188 -5.19 0.92 -14.42
N GLN A 189 -6.47 0.53 -14.58
CA GLN A 189 -7.34 1.09 -15.61
C GLN A 189 -7.97 2.42 -15.19
N GLN A 190 -7.99 2.72 -13.88
CA GLN A 190 -8.60 3.92 -13.30
C GLN A 190 -7.71 4.47 -12.17
N PRO A 191 -6.44 4.82 -12.45
CA PRO A 191 -5.49 5.30 -11.45
C PRO A 191 -5.96 6.59 -10.76
N GLU A 192 -6.80 7.38 -11.42
CA GLU A 192 -7.43 8.60 -10.88
C GLU A 192 -8.31 8.35 -9.66
N ARG A 193 -8.81 7.12 -9.45
CA ARG A 193 -9.59 6.79 -8.24
C ARG A 193 -8.80 7.03 -6.96
N LEU A 194 -7.49 6.76 -6.98
CA LEU A 194 -6.62 7.08 -5.86
C LEU A 194 -6.62 8.59 -5.56
N ILE A 195 -6.68 9.43 -6.59
CA ILE A 195 -6.71 10.89 -6.43
C ILE A 195 -8.04 11.32 -5.79
N GLU A 196 -9.15 10.71 -6.20
CA GLU A 196 -10.48 10.98 -5.62
C GLU A 196 -10.53 10.66 -4.12
N GLU A 197 -9.86 9.61 -3.66
CA GLU A 197 -9.77 9.28 -2.22
C GLU A 197 -9.21 10.47 -1.41
N PHE A 198 -8.13 11.09 -1.87
CA PHE A 198 -7.56 12.28 -1.21
C PHE A 198 -8.43 13.52 -1.36
N MET A 199 -9.02 13.71 -2.55
CA MET A 199 -9.88 14.87 -2.81
C MET A 199 -11.16 14.85 -2.00
N SER A 200 -11.70 13.66 -1.68
CA SER A 200 -12.85 13.49 -0.79
C SER A 200 -12.60 14.05 0.61
N CYS A 201 -11.33 14.02 1.07
CA CYS A 201 -10.92 14.52 2.37
C CYS A 201 -10.57 16.02 2.36
N ARG A 202 -10.42 16.65 1.19
CA ARG A 202 -9.92 18.03 1.05
C ARG A 202 -10.73 19.04 1.86
N ASP A 203 -12.05 18.96 1.82
CA ASP A 203 -12.91 19.96 2.47
C ASP A 203 -12.77 19.91 4.01
N LEU A 204 -12.43 18.74 4.57
CA LEU A 204 -12.08 18.58 6.00
C LEU A 204 -10.74 19.22 6.35
N LEU A 205 -9.81 19.33 5.39
CA LEU A 205 -8.51 19.96 5.58
C LEU A 205 -8.58 21.49 5.51
N LEU A 206 -9.55 22.03 4.79
CA LEU A 206 -9.77 23.49 4.63
C LEU A 206 -10.48 24.13 5.83
N THR A 207 -11.07 23.31 6.71
CA THR A 207 -11.85 23.76 7.88
C THR A 207 -11.06 23.73 9.19
N ARG A 208 -9.78 23.35 9.15
CA ARG A 208 -8.84 23.32 10.30
C ARG A 208 -7.81 24.44 10.19
#